data_AF-A0A7X9PG75-F1
#
_entry.id   AF-A0A7X9PG75-F1
#
_cell.length_a   1.000
_cell.length_b   1.000
_cell.length_c   1.000
_cell.angle_alpha   90.00
_cell.angle_beta   90.00
_cell.angle_gamma   90.00
#
_symmetry.space_group_name_H-M   'P 1'
#
loop_
_entity.id
_entity.type
_entity.pdbx_description
1 polymer ?
#
loop_
_entity_poly.entity_id
_entity_poly.type
_entity_poly.pdbx_seq_one_letter_code
_entity_poly.pdbx_strand_id
1 'polypeptide(L)'
;MKYKIESFFWGIIAALGALILELIAYIALSFFQNHSALPTFVDFFFSPQIIIIAAAMEETLKLTIISKQIEKFSIEKDLIYNSILVGTGFFAVEVFLLALSSSPLPHPQHILEIALLHAGTAGLFGGYIALTGARKIPSLFLIAAVAISLHASYNYLAIERSYVQNCLIYAILTVIAISNAASLLKTRKDAENW
;
A
#
# COMPACT_ATOMS: atom_id res chain seq x y z
N MET A 1 -7.93 20.90 -8.32
CA MET A 1 -6.55 20.75 -7.80
C MET A 1 -6.50 20.63 -6.27
N LYS A 2 -7.29 21.40 -5.51
CA LYS A 2 -7.31 21.36 -4.04
C LYS A 2 -7.36 19.94 -3.44
N TYR A 3 -8.32 19.11 -3.89
CA TYR A 3 -8.49 17.75 -3.39
C TYR A 3 -7.37 16.77 -3.75
N LYS A 4 -6.59 17.05 -4.80
CA LYS A 4 -5.46 16.19 -5.22
C LYS A 4 -4.30 16.29 -4.23
N ILE A 5 -3.95 17.52 -3.86
CA ILE A 5 -2.92 17.79 -2.86
C ILE A 5 -3.35 17.23 -1.50
N GLU A 6 -4.62 17.43 -1.14
CA GLU A 6 -5.18 16.88 0.10
C GLU A 6 -5.08 15.36 0.16
N SER A 7 -5.38 14.66 -0.95
CA SER A 7 -5.27 13.20 -1.04
C SER A 7 -3.83 12.70 -0.84
N PHE A 8 -2.84 13.41 -1.39
CA PHE A 8 -1.42 13.11 -1.15
C PHE A 8 -1.05 13.23 0.33
N PHE A 9 -1.48 14.31 1.02
CA PHE A 9 -1.23 14.47 2.46
C PHE A 9 -1.94 13.42 3.32
N TRP A 10 -3.14 12.98 2.93
CA TRP A 10 -3.81 11.85 3.56
C TRP A 10 -3.00 10.55 3.44
N GLY A 11 -2.27 10.37 2.33
CA GLY A 11 -1.28 9.30 2.16
C GLY A 11 -0.14 9.35 3.15
N ILE A 12 0.42 10.54 3.37
CA ILE A 12 1.48 10.77 4.38
C ILE A 12 0.96 10.42 5.78
N ILE A 13 -0.25 10.87 6.13
CA ILE A 13 -0.87 10.58 7.42
C ILE A 13 -1.08 9.07 7.59
N ALA A 14 -1.51 8.37 6.54
CA ALA A 14 -1.68 6.92 6.57
C ALA A 14 -0.35 6.19 6.83
N ALA A 15 0.73 6.59 6.15
CA ALA A 15 2.06 6.01 6.33
C ALA A 15 2.61 6.22 7.75
N LEU A 16 2.53 7.44 8.27
CA LEU A 16 2.95 7.73 9.65
C LEU A 16 2.11 6.96 10.67
N GLY A 17 0.80 6.81 10.42
CA GLY A 17 -0.08 5.99 11.24
C GLY A 17 0.34 4.51 11.24
N ALA A 18 0.69 3.96 10.06
CA ALA A 18 1.11 2.57 9.92
C ALA A 18 2.42 2.31 10.66
N LEU A 19 3.40 3.21 10.49
CA LEU A 19 4.68 3.16 11.19
C LEU A 19 4.51 3.16 12.72
N ILE A 20 3.58 3.95 13.25
CA ILE A 20 3.27 3.95 14.70
C ILE A 20 2.71 2.59 15.13
N LEU A 21 1.78 2.00 14.36
CA LEU A 21 1.20 0.69 14.68
C LEU A 21 2.25 -0.41 14.62
N GLU A 22 3.13 -0.39 13.62
CA GLU A 22 4.25 -1.31 13.48
C GLU A 22 5.23 -1.19 14.65
N LEU A 23 5.55 0.04 15.08
CA LEU A 23 6.39 0.27 16.25
C LEU A 23 5.75 -0.28 17.53
N ILE A 24 4.45 -0.08 17.73
CA ILE A 24 3.72 -0.67 18.85
C ILE A 24 3.77 -2.20 18.80
N ALA A 25 3.56 -2.80 17.62
CA ALA A 25 3.62 -4.25 17.43
C ALA A 25 5.02 -4.80 17.70
N TYR A 26 6.06 -4.12 17.23
CA TYR A 26 7.46 -4.44 17.54
C TYR A 26 7.74 -4.44 19.04
N ILE A 27 7.35 -3.36 19.73
CA ILE A 27 7.54 -3.24 21.19
C ILE A 27 6.78 -4.35 21.92
N ALA A 28 5.51 -4.58 21.57
CA ALA A 28 4.69 -5.61 22.20
C ALA A 28 5.30 -7.01 22.02
N LEU A 29 5.74 -7.36 20.82
CA LEU A 29 6.34 -8.67 20.53
C LEU A 29 7.71 -8.84 21.16
N SER A 30 8.48 -7.76 21.27
CA SER A 30 9.78 -7.74 21.96
C SER A 30 9.67 -8.16 23.44
N PHE A 31 8.56 -7.84 24.12
CA PHE A 31 8.34 -8.27 25.51
C PHE A 31 8.16 -9.79 25.68
N PHE A 32 7.76 -10.51 24.61
CA PHE A 32 7.53 -11.95 24.66
C PHE A 32 8.75 -12.77 24.19
N GLN A 33 9.79 -12.13 23.67
CA GLN A 33 11.00 -12.82 23.23
C GLN A 33 11.98 -12.99 24.40
N ASN A 34 12.15 -14.25 24.84
CA ASN A 34 13.11 -14.65 25.87
C ASN A 34 14.56 -14.71 25.33
N HIS A 35 15.00 -13.68 24.60
CA HIS A 35 16.35 -13.65 24.03
C HIS A 35 17.20 -12.57 24.69
N SER A 36 18.42 -12.95 25.05
CA SER A 36 19.44 -12.07 25.63
C SER A 36 19.92 -10.97 24.67
N ALA A 37 19.54 -11.05 23.39
CA ALA A 37 19.67 -9.99 22.40
C ALA A 37 18.32 -9.81 21.71
N LEU A 38 17.70 -8.65 21.88
CA LEU A 38 16.52 -8.25 21.12
C LEU A 38 16.95 -8.08 19.64
N PRO A 39 16.23 -8.68 18.67
CA PRO A 39 16.47 -8.41 17.26
C PRO A 39 16.33 -6.91 17.00
N THR A 40 17.13 -6.36 16.09
CA THR A 40 16.98 -4.95 15.75
C THR A 40 15.60 -4.71 15.11
N PHE A 41 15.14 -3.45 15.11
CA PHE A 41 13.89 -3.09 14.44
C PHE A 41 13.88 -3.53 12.97
N VAL A 42 15.06 -3.58 12.31
CA VAL A 42 15.20 -4.05 10.93
C VAL A 42 15.09 -5.58 10.86
N ASP A 43 15.76 -6.30 11.77
CA ASP A 43 15.69 -7.77 11.83
C ASP A 43 14.26 -8.29 12.02
N PHE A 44 13.45 -7.52 12.73
CA PHE A 44 12.05 -7.82 12.99
C PHE A 44 11.22 -7.96 11.71
N PHE A 45 11.50 -7.15 10.67
CA PHE A 45 10.74 -7.18 9.41
C PHE A 45 11.14 -8.32 8.46
N PHE A 46 12.17 -9.11 8.76
CA PHE A 46 12.50 -10.30 7.96
C PHE A 46 11.67 -11.54 8.32
N SER A 47 10.94 -11.49 9.43
CA SER A 47 10.07 -12.60 9.84
C SER A 47 8.81 -12.66 8.96
N PRO A 48 8.48 -13.79 8.32
CA PRO A 48 7.32 -13.91 7.43
C PRO A 48 6.00 -13.46 8.05
N GLN A 49 5.80 -13.75 9.35
CA GLN A 49 4.60 -13.35 10.08
C GLN A 49 4.52 -11.83 10.24
N ILE A 50 5.65 -11.17 10.48
CA ILE A 50 5.73 -9.72 10.65
C ILE A 50 5.48 -9.01 9.32
N ILE A 51 6.02 -9.53 8.22
CA ILE A 51 5.76 -8.99 6.88
C ILE A 51 4.26 -8.90 6.59
N ILE A 52 3.53 -9.97 6.91
CA ILE A 52 2.08 -10.02 6.71
C ILE A 52 1.37 -9.01 7.64
N ILE A 53 1.79 -8.92 8.90
CA ILE A 53 1.21 -7.98 9.87
C ILE A 53 1.46 -6.52 9.45
N ALA A 54 2.67 -6.18 9.06
CA ALA A 54 3.04 -4.84 8.58
C ALA A 54 2.21 -4.48 7.34
N ALA A 55 2.22 -5.32 6.30
CA ALA A 55 1.39 -5.13 5.11
C ALA A 55 -0.10 -4.98 5.47
N ALA A 56 -0.61 -5.75 6.44
CA ALA A 56 -1.99 -5.61 6.91
C ALA A 56 -2.26 -4.24 7.55
N MET A 57 -1.35 -3.73 8.39
CA MET A 57 -1.48 -2.41 9.01
C MET A 57 -1.48 -1.30 7.97
N GLU A 58 -0.52 -1.33 7.05
CA GLU A 58 -0.39 -0.34 5.98
C GLU A 58 -1.61 -0.29 5.06
N GLU A 59 -2.04 -1.44 4.55
CA GLU A 59 -3.19 -1.54 3.64
C GLU A 59 -4.50 -1.19 4.34
N THR A 60 -4.66 -1.58 5.61
CA THR A 60 -5.88 -1.25 6.38
C THR A 60 -6.00 0.25 6.61
N LEU A 61 -4.91 0.95 6.90
CA LEU A 61 -4.93 2.40 7.05
C LEU A 61 -5.18 3.11 5.72
N LYS A 62 -4.55 2.67 4.63
CA LYS A 62 -4.86 3.18 3.28
C LYS A 62 -6.34 3.02 2.93
N LEU A 63 -6.88 1.82 3.11
CA LEU A 63 -8.30 1.54 2.87
C LEU A 63 -9.21 2.41 3.75
N THR A 64 -8.86 2.59 5.02
CA THR A 64 -9.63 3.44 5.94
C THR A 64 -9.64 4.89 5.48
N ILE A 65 -8.49 5.45 5.12
CA ILE A 65 -8.38 6.81 4.59
C ILE A 65 -9.18 6.97 3.29
N ILE A 66 -9.06 6.03 2.36
CA ILE A 66 -9.76 6.09 1.07
C ILE A 66 -11.28 6.02 1.27
N SER A 67 -11.74 5.03 2.03
CA SER A 67 -13.19 4.80 2.25
C SER A 67 -13.84 5.79 3.22
N LYS A 68 -13.09 6.46 4.10
CA LYS A 68 -13.65 7.39 5.09
C LYS A 68 -13.35 8.85 4.82
N GLN A 69 -12.26 9.18 4.13
CA GLN A 69 -11.88 10.57 3.85
C GLN A 69 -11.98 10.89 2.36
N ILE A 70 -11.32 10.13 1.49
CA ILE A 70 -11.24 10.48 0.06
C ILE A 70 -12.60 10.37 -0.65
N GLU A 71 -13.38 9.33 -0.32
CA GLU A 71 -14.73 9.12 -0.86
C GLU A 71 -15.69 10.30 -0.56
N LYS A 72 -15.45 11.08 0.50
CA LYS A 72 -16.33 12.23 0.85
C LYS A 72 -16.33 13.34 -0.19
N PHE A 73 -15.27 13.45 -0.98
CA PHE A 73 -15.08 14.55 -1.93
C PHE A 73 -14.65 14.08 -3.33
N SER A 74 -14.63 12.76 -3.57
CA SER A 74 -14.22 12.16 -4.84
C SER A 74 -15.20 11.07 -5.24
N ILE A 75 -15.69 11.13 -6.48
CA ILE A 75 -16.59 10.12 -7.06
C ILE A 75 -15.95 9.50 -8.31
N GLU A 76 -16.36 8.27 -8.64
CA GLU A 76 -16.01 7.58 -9.89
C GLU A 76 -14.50 7.63 -10.21
N LYS A 77 -14.13 8.13 -11.40
CA LYS A 77 -12.74 8.23 -11.86
C LYS A 77 -11.86 9.08 -10.93
N ASP A 78 -12.42 10.14 -10.34
CA ASP A 78 -11.67 11.04 -9.47
C ASP A 78 -11.31 10.34 -8.15
N LEU A 79 -12.15 9.41 -7.69
CA LEU A 79 -11.82 8.55 -6.54
C LEU A 79 -10.60 7.67 -6.83
N ILE A 80 -10.48 7.12 -8.05
CA ILE A 80 -9.32 6.30 -8.43
C ILE A 80 -8.04 7.16 -8.43
N TYR A 81 -8.07 8.33 -9.10
CA TYR A 81 -6.91 9.21 -9.14
C TYR A 81 -6.49 9.71 -7.76
N ASN A 82 -7.45 10.09 -6.92
CA ASN A 82 -7.15 10.55 -5.57
C ASN A 82 -6.65 9.42 -4.67
N SER A 83 -7.12 8.19 -4.88
CA SER A 83 -6.58 7.01 -4.17
C SER A 83 -5.15 6.68 -4.61
N ILE A 84 -4.83 6.79 -5.89
CA ILE A 84 -3.45 6.68 -6.39
C ILE A 84 -2.56 7.73 -5.71
N LEU A 85 -3.04 8.97 -5.55
CA LEU A 85 -2.31 10.03 -4.85
C LEU A 85 -2.11 9.74 -3.36
N VAL A 86 -3.08 9.10 -2.68
CA VAL A 86 -2.87 8.57 -1.30
C VAL A 86 -1.70 7.59 -1.30
N GLY A 87 -1.67 6.64 -2.23
CA GLY A 87 -0.57 5.68 -2.35
C GLY A 87 0.78 6.35 -2.67
N THR A 88 0.79 7.40 -3.50
CA THR A 88 2.01 8.18 -3.78
C THR A 88 2.49 8.95 -2.54
N GLY A 89 1.58 9.51 -1.74
CA GLY A 89 1.91 10.16 -0.47
C GLY A 89 2.51 9.18 0.54
N PHE A 90 1.96 7.97 0.58
CA PHE A 90 2.48 6.88 1.40
C PHE A 90 3.92 6.51 0.99
N PHE A 91 4.12 6.23 -0.30
CA PHE A 91 5.42 5.95 -0.91
C PHE A 91 6.48 7.03 -0.59
N ALA A 92 6.08 8.31 -0.60
CA ALA A 92 7.00 9.41 -0.34
C ALA A 92 7.60 9.34 1.08
N VAL A 93 6.81 8.96 2.08
CA VAL A 93 7.28 8.77 3.46
C VAL A 93 8.25 7.61 3.53
N GLU A 94 7.92 6.48 2.89
CA GLU A 94 8.77 5.30 2.92
C GLU A 94 10.13 5.54 2.25
N VAL A 95 10.15 6.15 1.07
CA VAL A 95 11.42 6.52 0.41
C VAL A 95 12.22 7.52 1.23
N PHE A 96 11.55 8.46 1.89
CA PHE A 96 12.23 9.38 2.79
C PHE A 96 12.90 8.63 3.96
N LEU A 97 12.21 7.69 4.59
CA LEU A 97 12.78 6.86 5.67
C LEU A 97 13.90 5.93 5.18
N LEU A 98 13.75 5.35 3.98
CA LEU A 98 14.80 4.55 3.33
C LEU A 98 16.05 5.40 3.05
N ALA A 99 15.88 6.62 2.56
CA ALA A 99 16.99 7.54 2.31
C ALA A 99 17.72 7.97 3.61
N LEU A 100 17.03 7.97 4.75
CA LEU A 100 17.65 8.24 6.05
C LEU A 100 18.37 7.03 6.65
N SER A 101 17.89 5.81 6.36
CA SER A 101 18.37 4.58 6.98
C SER A 101 19.42 3.83 6.17
N SER A 102 19.50 4.06 4.87
CA SER A 102 20.41 3.36 3.96
C SER A 102 21.46 4.28 3.34
N SER A 103 22.72 3.87 3.44
CA SER A 103 23.84 4.44 2.67
C SER A 103 24.63 3.28 2.04
N PRO A 104 24.69 3.18 0.70
CA PRO A 104 24.15 4.08 -0.32
C PRO A 104 22.63 4.01 -0.49
N LEU A 105 22.06 4.98 -1.22
CA LEU A 105 20.63 5.02 -1.58
C LEU A 105 20.19 3.72 -2.30
N PRO A 106 18.92 3.31 -2.15
CA PRO A 106 18.38 2.15 -2.86
C PRO A 106 18.49 2.31 -4.38
N HIS A 107 18.69 1.18 -5.08
CA HIS A 107 18.70 1.17 -6.53
C HIS A 107 17.38 1.74 -7.08
N PRO A 108 17.39 2.60 -8.13
CA PRO A 108 16.17 3.26 -8.64
C PRO A 108 15.03 2.32 -9.01
N GLN A 109 15.37 1.09 -9.40
CA GLN A 109 14.38 0.04 -9.64
C GLN A 109 13.53 -0.25 -8.40
N HIS A 110 14.13 -0.39 -7.21
CA HIS A 110 13.39 -0.64 -5.97
C HIS A 110 12.47 0.53 -5.63
N ILE A 111 12.94 1.76 -5.84
CA ILE A 111 12.11 2.97 -5.64
C ILE A 111 10.88 2.93 -6.56
N LEU A 112 11.04 2.57 -7.83
CA LEU A 112 9.92 2.46 -8.76
C LEU A 112 8.95 1.33 -8.38
N GLU A 113 9.47 0.19 -7.93
CA GLU A 113 8.66 -0.95 -7.49
C GLU A 113 7.80 -0.59 -6.27
N ILE A 114 8.39 0.06 -5.26
CA ILE A 114 7.66 0.57 -4.09
C ILE A 114 6.62 1.61 -4.56
N ALA A 115 6.98 2.55 -5.44
CA ALA A 115 6.02 3.53 -5.96
C ALA A 115 4.80 2.86 -6.60
N LEU A 116 5.03 1.86 -7.47
CA LEU A 116 3.96 1.11 -8.13
C LEU A 116 3.14 0.29 -7.14
N LEU A 117 3.77 -0.30 -6.13
CA LEU A 117 3.08 -1.07 -5.10
C LEU A 117 2.11 -0.18 -4.30
N HIS A 118 2.58 0.92 -3.72
CA HIS A 118 1.75 1.75 -2.84
C HIS A 118 0.71 2.53 -3.64
N ALA A 119 1.09 3.16 -4.77
CA ALA A 119 0.15 3.84 -5.65
C ALA A 119 -0.88 2.88 -6.22
N GLY A 120 -0.45 1.68 -6.62
CA GLY A 120 -1.28 0.68 -7.25
C GLY A 120 -2.26 0.00 -6.30
N THR A 121 -1.83 -0.42 -5.11
CA THR A 121 -2.73 -0.99 -4.08
C THR A 121 -3.76 0.03 -3.58
N ALA A 122 -3.36 1.29 -3.39
CA ALA A 122 -4.29 2.36 -3.09
C ALA A 122 -5.30 2.58 -4.23
N GLY A 123 -4.83 2.58 -5.47
CA GLY A 123 -5.68 2.64 -6.66
C GLY A 123 -6.65 1.45 -6.79
N LEU A 124 -6.26 0.23 -6.37
CA LEU A 124 -7.17 -0.92 -6.31
C LEU A 124 -8.36 -0.65 -5.37
N PHE A 125 -8.11 -0.06 -4.19
CA PHE A 125 -9.20 0.34 -3.28
C PHE A 125 -10.11 1.38 -3.92
N GLY A 126 -9.53 2.44 -4.51
CA GLY A 126 -10.29 3.48 -5.20
C GLY A 126 -11.13 2.94 -6.34
N GLY A 127 -10.54 2.09 -7.19
CA GLY A 127 -11.21 1.45 -8.32
C GLY A 127 -12.34 0.52 -7.87
N TYR A 128 -12.09 -0.28 -6.83
CA TYR A 128 -13.10 -1.17 -6.27
C TYR A 128 -14.31 -0.39 -5.73
N ILE A 129 -14.07 0.65 -4.92
CA ILE A 129 -15.13 1.47 -4.34
C ILE A 129 -15.89 2.22 -5.46
N ALA A 130 -15.17 2.80 -6.43
CA ALA A 130 -15.78 3.50 -7.56
C ALA A 130 -16.69 2.59 -8.41
N LEU A 131 -16.29 1.34 -8.65
CA LEU A 131 -17.03 0.42 -9.50
C LEU A 131 -18.22 -0.27 -8.81
N THR A 132 -18.15 -0.45 -7.49
CA THR A 132 -19.18 -1.19 -6.76
C THR A 132 -20.16 -0.28 -6.03
N GLY A 133 -19.84 1.00 -5.88
CA GLY A 133 -20.70 2.02 -5.26
C GLY A 133 -21.09 1.74 -3.81
N ALA A 134 -20.55 0.70 -3.18
CA ALA A 134 -21.08 0.18 -1.93
C ALA A 134 -19.99 -0.24 -0.93
N ARG A 135 -20.11 0.31 0.28
CA ARG A 135 -19.38 -0.06 1.51
C ARG A 135 -19.80 -1.41 2.08
N LYS A 136 -20.10 -2.41 1.23
CA LYS A 136 -20.48 -3.73 1.73
C LYS A 136 -19.27 -4.29 2.47
N ILE A 137 -19.40 -4.40 3.79
CA ILE A 137 -18.32 -4.82 4.69
C ILE A 137 -17.59 -6.08 4.18
N PRO A 138 -18.29 -7.16 3.74
CA PRO A 138 -17.60 -8.36 3.23
C PRO A 138 -16.73 -8.09 2.00
N SER A 139 -17.13 -7.13 1.19
CA SER A 139 -16.53 -6.83 -0.10
C SER A 139 -15.31 -5.92 0.06
N LEU A 140 -15.34 -5.03 1.06
CA LEU A 140 -14.17 -4.31 1.56
C LEU A 140 -13.12 -5.25 2.17
N PHE A 141 -13.55 -6.26 2.92
CA PHE A 141 -12.62 -7.29 3.44
C PHE A 141 -11.94 -8.09 2.33
N LEU A 142 -12.67 -8.42 1.26
CA LEU A 142 -12.09 -9.13 0.12
C LEU A 142 -11.01 -8.30 -0.58
N ILE A 143 -11.29 -7.04 -0.90
CA ILE A 143 -10.29 -6.19 -1.56
C ILE A 143 -9.10 -5.89 -0.64
N ALA A 144 -9.33 -5.74 0.66
CA ALA A 144 -8.26 -5.63 1.66
C ALA A 144 -7.38 -6.89 1.65
N ALA A 145 -7.97 -8.08 1.72
CA ALA A 145 -7.23 -9.33 1.68
C ALA A 145 -6.38 -9.48 0.41
N VAL A 146 -6.91 -9.07 -0.76
CA VAL A 146 -6.15 -9.07 -2.02
C VAL A 146 -4.98 -8.09 -1.95
N ALA A 147 -5.20 -6.84 -1.55
CA ALA A 147 -4.14 -5.84 -1.47
C ALA A 147 -3.05 -6.23 -0.46
N ILE A 148 -3.44 -6.72 0.72
CA ILE A 148 -2.53 -7.23 1.76
C ILE A 148 -1.70 -8.39 1.22
N SER A 149 -2.34 -9.33 0.52
CA SER A 149 -1.64 -10.49 -0.05
C SER A 149 -0.62 -10.06 -1.11
N LEU A 150 -0.97 -9.11 -1.99
CA LEU A 150 -0.06 -8.59 -3.01
C LEU A 150 1.13 -7.85 -2.39
N HIS A 151 0.87 -7.00 -1.39
CA HIS A 151 1.90 -6.26 -0.68
C HIS A 151 2.82 -7.19 0.11
N ALA A 152 2.27 -8.05 0.96
CA ALA A 152 3.06 -9.01 1.74
C ALA A 152 3.89 -9.93 0.82
N SER A 153 3.32 -10.36 -0.32
CA SER A 153 4.06 -11.17 -1.30
C SER A 153 5.22 -10.39 -1.91
N TYR A 154 5.02 -9.11 -2.29
CA TYR A 154 6.10 -8.27 -2.76
C TYR A 154 7.20 -8.11 -1.71
N ASN A 155 6.85 -7.75 -0.47
CA ASN A 155 7.81 -7.57 0.63
C ASN A 155 8.60 -8.86 0.88
N TYR A 156 7.93 -10.01 0.90
CA TYR A 156 8.60 -11.31 1.06
C TYR A 156 9.57 -11.61 -0.08
N LEU A 157 9.16 -11.38 -1.34
CA LEU A 157 10.00 -11.62 -2.52
C LEU A 157 11.18 -10.64 -2.62
N ALA A 158 11.05 -9.44 -2.03
CA ALA A 158 12.07 -8.41 -2.05
C ALA A 158 13.23 -8.68 -1.07
N ILE A 159 13.05 -9.56 -0.07
CA ILE A 159 14.09 -9.89 0.93
C ILE A 159 15.31 -10.53 0.29
N GLU A 160 15.12 -11.61 -0.48
CA GLU A 160 16.19 -12.31 -1.19
C GLU A 160 15.86 -12.42 -2.68
N ARG A 161 16.44 -11.52 -3.48
CA ARG A 161 16.17 -11.42 -4.91
C ARG A 161 17.03 -12.39 -5.71
N SER A 162 16.37 -13.35 -6.36
CA SER A 162 16.92 -14.13 -7.47
C SER A 162 16.17 -13.79 -8.78
N TYR A 163 16.62 -14.37 -9.90
CA TYR A 163 15.94 -14.22 -11.19
C TYR A 163 14.44 -14.56 -11.11
N VAL A 164 14.09 -15.68 -10.45
CA VAL A 164 12.70 -16.14 -10.36
C VAL A 164 11.84 -15.14 -9.59
N GLN A 165 12.29 -14.67 -8.42
CA GLN A 165 11.50 -13.71 -7.65
C GLN A 165 11.47 -12.30 -8.26
N ASN A 166 12.45 -11.90 -9.08
CA ASN A 166 12.30 -10.71 -9.93
C ASN A 166 11.14 -10.86 -10.95
N CYS A 167 11.04 -12.02 -11.62
CA CYS A 167 9.91 -12.28 -12.52
C CYS A 167 8.56 -12.24 -11.78
N LEU A 168 8.50 -12.80 -10.56
CA LEU A 168 7.28 -12.77 -9.73
C LEU A 168 6.92 -11.35 -9.27
N ILE A 169 7.90 -10.55 -8.86
CA ILE A 169 7.69 -9.13 -8.50
C ILE A 169 7.08 -8.38 -9.69
N TYR A 170 7.63 -8.52 -10.89
CA TYR A 170 7.08 -7.88 -12.08
C TYR A 170 5.70 -8.38 -12.44
N ALA A 171 5.41 -9.67 -12.25
CA ALA A 171 4.07 -10.21 -12.45
C ALA A 171 3.06 -9.57 -11.49
N ILE A 172 3.39 -9.46 -10.20
CA ILE A 172 2.56 -8.80 -9.18
C ILE A 172 2.29 -7.34 -9.56
N LEU A 173 3.33 -6.57 -9.87
CA LEU A 173 3.20 -5.15 -10.23
C LEU A 173 2.40 -4.97 -11.53
N THR A 174 2.54 -5.89 -12.49
CA THR A 174 1.76 -5.89 -13.73
C THR A 174 0.28 -6.15 -13.46
N VAL A 175 -0.05 -7.11 -12.60
CA VAL A 175 -1.45 -7.38 -12.20
C VAL A 175 -2.07 -6.15 -11.53
N ILE A 176 -1.32 -5.49 -10.65
CA ILE A 176 -1.76 -4.25 -10.01
C ILE A 176 -2.01 -3.14 -11.05
N ALA A 177 -1.07 -2.92 -11.96
CA ALA A 177 -1.16 -1.90 -13.00
C ALA A 177 -2.35 -2.15 -13.95
N ILE A 178 -2.52 -3.37 -14.43
CA ILE A 178 -3.63 -3.76 -15.32
C ILE A 178 -4.97 -3.58 -14.62
N SER A 179 -5.09 -3.98 -13.35
CA SER A 179 -6.32 -3.86 -12.57
C SER A 179 -6.74 -2.39 -12.38
N ASN A 180 -5.76 -1.50 -12.14
CA ASN A 180 -5.99 -0.06 -12.09
C ASN A 180 -6.41 0.53 -13.43
N ALA A 181 -5.71 0.16 -14.52
CA ALA A 181 -6.05 0.59 -15.87
C ALA A 181 -7.46 0.12 -16.26
N ALA A 182 -7.82 -1.13 -15.98
CA ALA A 182 -9.15 -1.68 -16.23
C ALA A 182 -10.23 -0.92 -15.44
N SER A 183 -9.96 -0.57 -14.18
CA SER A 183 -10.89 0.21 -13.36
C SER A 183 -11.12 1.63 -13.91
N LEU A 184 -10.05 2.29 -14.37
CA LEU A 184 -10.14 3.60 -15.03
C LEU A 184 -10.92 3.54 -16.34
N LEU A 185 -10.66 2.54 -17.18
CA LEU A 185 -11.37 2.36 -18.45
C LEU A 185 -12.85 2.09 -18.23
N LYS A 186 -13.19 1.23 -17.26
CA LYS A 186 -14.58 0.90 -16.95
C LYS A 186 -15.35 2.09 -16.41
N THR A 187 -14.80 2.81 -15.41
CA THR A 187 -15.44 4.02 -14.86
C THR A 187 -15.63 5.11 -15.91
N ARG A 188 -14.69 5.27 -16.85
CA ARG A 188 -14.87 6.18 -17.99
C ARG A 188 -16.05 5.78 -18.88
N LYS A 189 -16.13 4.51 -19.25
CA LYS A 189 -17.22 4.00 -20.10
C LYS A 189 -18.57 4.20 -19.41
N ASP A 190 -18.64 3.94 -18.11
CA ASP A 190 -19.87 4.11 -17.34
C ASP A 190 -20.30 5.58 -17.36
N ALA A 191 -19.39 6.54 -17.21
CA ALA A 191 -19.69 7.97 -17.28
C ALA A 191 -20.14 8.49 -18.66
N GLU A 192 -19.78 7.82 -19.76
CA GLU A 192 -20.20 8.20 -21.12
C GLU A 192 -21.66 7.75 -21.45
N ASN A 193 -22.26 6.88 -20.63
CA ASN A 193 -23.62 6.35 -20.83
C ASN A 193 -24.72 7.10 -20.04
N TRP A 194 -24.38 8.19 -19.35
CA TRP A 194 -25.30 9.06 -18.60
C TRP A 194 -25.46 10.40 -19.29
#